data_AF-A0A1T5LMU0-F1
#
_entry.id   AF-A0A1T5LMU0-F1
#
_cell.length_a   1.000
_cell.length_b   1.000
_cell.length_c   1.000
_cell.angle_alpha   90.00
_cell.angle_beta   90.00
_cell.angle_gamma   90.00
#
_symmetry.space_group_name_H-M   'P 1'
#
loop_
_entity.id
_entity.type
_entity.pdbx_description
1 polymer ?
#
loop_
_entity_poly.entity_id
_entity_poly.type
_entity_poly.pdbx_seq_one_letter_code
_entity_poly.pdbx_strand_id
1 'polypeptide(L)'
;MCICFDLAILAHYSNKNYFRFVYHDGSFESLDDRKKINYIDLVRKLAKKCGIQIIIIAIDSDIPIDENNKKYKFEKGEVILELTDESDEGRLFGFSF
;
A
#
# COMPACT_ATOMS: atom_id res chain seq x y z
N MET A 1 -3.34 2.55 13.87
CA MET A 1 -2.58 3.70 14.44
C MET A 1 -1.06 3.54 14.30
N CYS A 2 -0.52 2.32 14.16
CA CYS A 2 0.93 2.07 14.02
C CYS A 2 1.51 2.50 12.67
N ILE A 3 0.81 2.27 11.56
CA ILE A 3 1.25 2.56 10.19
C ILE A 3 1.72 4.02 10.00
N CYS A 4 0.96 4.99 10.51
CA CYS A 4 1.35 6.41 10.38
C CYS A 4 2.58 6.76 11.23
N PHE A 5 2.82 6.04 12.32
CA PHE A 5 4.01 6.21 13.14
C PHE A 5 5.25 5.70 12.39
N ASP A 6 5.16 4.55 11.73
CA ASP A 6 6.23 4.01 10.89
C ASP A 6 6.61 5.01 9.78
N LEU A 7 5.60 5.59 9.12
CA LEU A 7 5.80 6.65 8.13
C LEU A 7 6.48 7.90 8.72
N ALA A 8 6.14 8.28 9.95
CA ALA A 8 6.75 9.43 10.61
C ALA A 8 8.24 9.18 10.92
N ILE A 9 8.58 7.98 11.39
CA ILE A 9 9.96 7.58 11.66
C ILE A 9 10.78 7.58 10.35
N LEU A 10 10.27 6.97 9.29
CA LEU A 10 10.93 6.96 7.96
C LEU A 10 11.11 8.37 7.43
N ALA A 11 10.09 9.22 7.53
CA ALA A 11 10.16 10.60 7.07
C ALA A 11 11.18 11.43 7.90
N HIS A 12 11.25 11.21 9.21
CA HIS A 12 12.19 11.92 10.09
C HIS A 12 13.65 11.55 9.77
N TYR A 13 13.92 10.26 9.55
CA TYR A 13 15.27 9.76 9.28
C TYR A 13 15.62 9.70 7.79
N SER A 14 14.79 10.24 6.89
CA SER A 14 14.98 10.10 5.44
C SER A 14 16.25 10.77 4.90
N ASN A 15 16.82 11.71 5.67
CA ASN A 15 18.09 12.38 5.36
C ASN A 15 19.30 11.76 6.09
N LYS A 16 19.13 10.63 6.78
CA LYS A 16 20.18 9.89 7.47
C LYS A 16 20.46 8.55 6.78
N ASN A 17 21.49 7.87 7.24
CA ASN A 17 21.75 6.47 6.90
C ASN A 17 20.78 5.58 7.67
N TYR A 18 19.53 5.57 7.22
CA TYR A 18 18.45 4.77 7.79
C TYR A 18 17.69 4.04 6.68
N PHE A 19 16.89 3.05 7.05
CA PHE A 19 16.02 2.34 6.11
C PHE A 19 15.10 3.33 5.39
N ARG A 20 14.94 3.15 4.08
CA ARG A 20 14.12 4.00 3.21
C ARG A 20 12.93 3.25 2.65
N PHE A 21 12.54 2.15 3.27
CA PHE A 21 11.37 1.42 2.86
C PHE A 21 10.63 0.85 4.07
N VAL A 22 9.35 0.56 3.86
CA VAL A 22 8.53 -0.20 4.79
C VAL A 22 7.55 -1.08 4.04
N TYR A 23 7.21 -2.19 4.67
CA TYR A 23 6.24 -3.15 4.20
C TYR A 23 5.10 -3.22 5.22
N HIS A 24 3.86 -3.07 4.75
CA HIS A 24 2.69 -3.20 5.59
C HIS A 24 1.68 -4.17 4.96
N ASP A 25 1.38 -5.22 5.70
CA ASP A 25 0.31 -6.15 5.39
C ASP A 25 -1.01 -5.65 6.00
N GLY A 26 -2.11 -5.73 5.25
CA GLY A 26 -3.43 -5.36 5.76
C GLY A 26 -3.63 -3.87 6.09
N SER A 27 -2.87 -2.94 5.45
CA SER A 27 -2.92 -1.51 5.81
C SER A 27 -4.29 -0.84 5.66
N PHE A 28 -5.14 -1.41 4.81
CA PHE A 28 -6.46 -0.88 4.50
C PHE A 28 -7.56 -1.55 5.35
N GLU A 29 -7.27 -2.62 6.07
CA GLU A 29 -8.27 -3.38 6.81
C GLU A 29 -9.05 -2.51 7.79
N SER A 30 -10.36 -2.70 7.85
CA SER A 30 -11.27 -2.06 8.82
C SER A 30 -11.28 -0.52 8.81
N LEU A 31 -10.66 0.13 7.81
CA LEU A 31 -10.71 1.57 7.62
C LEU A 31 -11.90 1.97 6.74
N ASP A 32 -12.53 3.09 7.09
CA ASP A 32 -13.48 3.76 6.19
C ASP A 32 -12.77 4.19 4.90
N ASP A 33 -13.48 4.13 3.77
CA ASP A 33 -12.91 4.39 2.44
C ASP A 33 -12.30 5.79 2.32
N ARG A 34 -12.88 6.81 2.96
CA ARG A 34 -12.30 8.16 2.95
C ARG A 34 -10.94 8.18 3.66
N LYS A 35 -10.78 7.40 4.72
CA LYS A 35 -9.50 7.29 5.45
C LYS A 35 -8.46 6.55 4.62
N LYS A 36 -8.85 5.47 3.92
CA LYS A 36 -7.97 4.74 3.01
C LYS A 36 -7.46 5.65 1.89
N ILE A 37 -8.35 6.42 1.25
CA ILE A 37 -7.98 7.37 0.18
C ILE A 37 -7.01 8.45 0.70
N ASN A 38 -7.33 9.09 1.84
CA ASN A 38 -6.45 10.07 2.46
C ASN A 38 -5.07 9.48 2.81
N TYR A 39 -5.04 8.22 3.24
CA TYR A 39 -3.80 7.52 3.56
C TYR A 39 -2.96 7.25 2.29
N ILE A 40 -3.59 6.82 1.18
CA ILE A 40 -2.92 6.64 -0.11
C ILE A 40 -2.27 7.96 -0.57
N ASP A 41 -2.99 9.08 -0.47
CA ASP A 41 -2.47 10.39 -0.85
C ASP A 41 -1.30 10.83 0.05
N LEU A 42 -1.37 10.56 1.35
CA LEU A 42 -0.28 10.80 2.29
C LEU A 42 0.97 9.97 1.92
N VAL A 43 0.79 8.68 1.64
CA VAL A 43 1.85 7.75 1.25
C VAL A 43 2.55 8.26 -0.01
N ARG A 44 1.81 8.62 -1.06
CA ARG A 44 2.37 9.18 -2.30
C ARG A 44 3.18 10.45 -2.05
N LYS A 45 2.65 11.35 -1.23
CA LYS A 45 3.32 12.61 -0.89
C LYS A 45 4.63 12.36 -0.13
N LEU A 46 4.62 11.46 0.84
CA LEU A 46 5.81 11.11 1.63
C LEU A 46 6.86 10.38 0.79
N ALA A 47 6.44 9.42 -0.05
CA ALA A 47 7.34 8.72 -0.94
C ALA A 47 8.11 9.69 -1.85
N LYS A 48 7.40 10.62 -2.51
CA LYS A 48 7.99 11.64 -3.38
C LYS A 48 8.87 12.64 -2.60
N LYS A 49 8.44 13.08 -1.42
CA LYS A 49 9.14 14.12 -0.65
C LYS A 49 10.40 13.59 0.05
N CYS A 50 10.32 12.39 0.62
CA CYS A 50 11.36 11.83 1.47
C CYS A 50 12.27 10.82 0.75
N GLY A 51 11.91 10.40 -0.47
CA GLY A 51 12.64 9.37 -1.20
C GLY A 51 12.57 8.02 -0.48
N ILE A 52 11.37 7.67 0.00
CA ILE A 52 11.08 6.40 0.69
C ILE A 52 10.11 5.56 -0.12
N GLN A 53 10.22 4.24 -0.01
CA GLN A 53 9.35 3.27 -0.66
C GLN A 53 8.37 2.67 0.36
N ILE A 54 7.09 2.65 0.03
CA ILE A 54 6.06 2.10 0.91
C ILE A 54 5.38 0.98 0.13
N ILE A 55 5.49 -0.24 0.64
CA ILE A 55 4.95 -1.44 0.03
C ILE A 55 3.74 -1.86 0.86
N ILE A 56 2.59 -2.00 0.21
CA ILE A 56 1.33 -2.37 0.86
C ILE A 56 0.81 -3.62 0.17
N ILE A 57 0.44 -4.61 0.97
CA ILE A 57 -0.39 -5.72 0.49
C ILE A 57 -1.82 -5.48 0.98
N ALA A 58 -2.77 -5.73 0.07
CA ALA A 58 -4.18 -5.64 0.34
C ALA A 58 -4.92 -6.71 -0.49
N ILE A 59 -5.99 -7.23 0.07
CA ILE A 59 -6.94 -8.06 -0.67
C ILE A 59 -7.91 -7.18 -1.46
N ASP A 60 -8.51 -7.76 -2.49
CA ASP A 60 -9.40 -7.06 -3.43
C ASP A 60 -10.55 -6.33 -2.73
N SER A 61 -11.12 -6.93 -1.68
CA SER A 61 -12.23 -6.35 -0.89
C SER A 61 -11.84 -5.15 -0.02
N ASP A 62 -10.56 -4.96 0.28
CA ASP A 62 -10.09 -3.86 1.13
C ASP A 62 -9.73 -2.61 0.33
N ILE A 63 -9.64 -2.71 -1.00
CA ILE A 63 -9.42 -1.54 -1.86
C ILE A 63 -10.63 -0.59 -1.72
N PRO A 64 -10.40 0.72 -1.44
CA PRO A 64 -11.49 1.64 -1.16
C PRO A 64 -12.41 1.86 -2.35
N ILE A 65 -13.63 2.28 -2.07
CA ILE A 65 -14.58 2.79 -3.06
C ILE A 65 -14.54 4.33 -3.02
N ASP A 66 -14.53 4.97 -4.19
CA ASP A 66 -14.57 6.42 -4.33
C ASP A 66 -15.98 7.00 -4.13
N GLU A 67 -16.08 8.33 -4.15
CA GLU A 67 -17.35 9.05 -3.99
C GLU A 67 -18.39 8.75 -5.08
N ASN A 68 -17.97 8.20 -6.22
CA ASN A 68 -18.82 7.80 -7.34
C ASN A 68 -19.22 6.32 -7.27
N ASN A 69 -19.01 5.67 -6.12
CA ASN A 69 -19.26 4.27 -5.89
C ASN A 69 -18.46 3.33 -6.82
N LYS A 70 -17.26 3.77 -7.24
CA LYS A 70 -16.34 2.97 -8.07
C LYS A 70 -15.13 2.56 -7.26
N LYS A 71 -14.60 1.37 -7.54
CA LYS A 71 -13.37 0.90 -6.94
C LYS A 71 -12.21 1.86 -7.24
N TYR A 72 -11.43 2.18 -6.22
CA TYR A 72 -10.30 3.09 -6.32
C TYR A 72 -9.30 2.58 -7.36
N LYS A 73 -8.82 3.49 -8.20
CA LYS A 73 -7.84 3.18 -9.25
C LYS A 73 -6.47 3.71 -8.86
N PHE A 74 -5.51 2.81 -8.79
CA PHE A 74 -4.10 3.15 -8.60
C PHE A 74 -3.49 3.68 -9.91
N GLU A 75 -2.48 4.55 -9.79
CA GLU A 75 -1.74 5.06 -10.94
C GLU A 75 -0.95 3.93 -11.61
N LYS A 76 -0.65 4.09 -12.91
CA LYS A 76 0.11 3.10 -13.66
C LYS A 76 1.48 2.88 -13.01
N GLY A 77 1.78 1.64 -12.63
CA GLY A 77 3.04 1.26 -11.99
C GLY A 77 3.03 1.30 -10.46
N GLU A 78 1.93 1.69 -9.82
CA GLU A 78 1.78 1.55 -8.36
C GLU A 78 1.42 0.11 -7.96
N VAL A 79 0.66 -0.60 -8.80
CA VAL A 79 0.43 -2.04 -8.66
C VAL A 79 1.54 -2.78 -9.39
N ILE A 80 2.46 -3.38 -8.63
CA ILE A 80 3.63 -4.09 -9.16
C ILE A 80 3.44 -5.60 -9.27
N LEU A 81 2.48 -6.15 -8.52
CA LEU A 81 2.15 -7.57 -8.47
C LEU A 81 0.67 -7.71 -8.15
N GLU A 82 -0.01 -8.53 -8.94
CA GLU A 82 -1.39 -8.95 -8.71
C GLU A 82 -1.35 -10.48 -8.57
N LEU A 83 -2.01 -10.99 -7.53
CA LEU A 83 -2.05 -12.43 -7.22
C LEU A 83 -3.48 -12.91 -7.37
N THR A 84 -3.64 -14.13 -7.87
CA THR A 84 -4.92 -14.79 -8.09
C THR A 84 -4.81 -16.29 -7.83
N ASP A 85 -5.88 -16.88 -7.30
CA ASP A 85 -5.95 -18.33 -7.07
C ASP A 85 -6.47 -19.11 -8.30
N GLU A 86 -6.75 -18.41 -9.42
CA GLU A 86 -7.28 -18.99 -10.66
C GLU A 86 -6.31 -19.95 -11.39
N SER A 87 -5.00 -19.79 -11.21
CA SER A 87 -3.98 -20.70 -11.73
C SER A 87 -2.80 -20.83 -10.77
N ASP A 88 -1.95 -21.83 -10.98
CA ASP A 88 -0.75 -22.01 -10.17
C ASP A 88 0.22 -20.83 -10.32
N GLU A 89 0.41 -20.30 -11.54
CA GLU A 89 1.29 -19.16 -11.82
C GLU A 89 0.80 -17.85 -11.20
N GLY A 90 -0.51 -17.70 -10.98
CA GLY A 90 -1.10 -16.53 -10.35
C GLY A 90 -0.93 -16.49 -8.83
N ARG A 91 -0.60 -17.62 -8.21
CA ARG A 91 -0.45 -17.73 -6.76
C ARG A 91 0.89 -17.21 -6.28
N LEU A 92 0.94 -16.88 -4.99
CA LEU A 92 2.15 -16.39 -4.33
C LEU A 92 3.39 -17.27 -4.55
N PHE A 93 3.21 -18.60 -4.61
CA PHE A 93 4.30 -19.56 -4.74
C PHE A 93 4.44 -20.20 -6.13
N GLY A 94 3.50 -19.96 -7.06
CA GLY A 94 3.57 -20.55 -8.38
C GLY A 94 3.16 -22.02 -8.48
N PHE A 95 2.55 -22.63 -7.43
CA PHE A 95 2.13 -24.04 -7.42
C PHE A 95 1.00 -24.34 -6.42
N SER A 96 0.37 -25.52 -6.56
CA SER A 96 -0.61 -26.13 -5.65
C SER A 96 0.02 -27.16 -4.69
N PHE A 97 -0.50 -27.28 -3.46
CA PHE A 97 -0.16 -28.35 -2.50
C PHE A 97 -1.07 -29.56 -2.62
#